data_AF-A0A8H4V3H8-F1
#
_entry.id   AF-A0A8H4V3H8-F1
#
_cell.length_a   1.000
_cell.length_b   1.000
_cell.length_c   1.000
_cell.angle_alpha   90.00
_cell.angle_beta   90.00
_cell.angle_gamma   90.00
#
_symmetry.space_group_name_H-M   'P 1'
#
loop_
_entity.id
_entity.type
_entity.pdbx_description
1 polymer ?
#
loop_
_entity_poly.entity_id
_entity_poly.type
_entity_poly.pdbx_seq_one_letter_code
_entity_poly.pdbx_strand_id
1 'polypeptide(L)'
;MRLLGYPASKITILTTYAGQRALIRDILNHRCAKIPIFGMPRTVTTVDQYQGEQNDYVILSLVRTRTVGYLRDVRRLTVALSRARLGLYILGRLDVFASCYELKPAFDLLAKRPNKLMLIPGEMYPTNRLQADKVEGTPMENLEHIGQYVFEMTPAKLKAIGDVDVAIPTDFPDDVEEM
;
A
#
# COMPACT_ATOMS: atom_id res chain seq x y z
N MET A 1 2.49 -7.16 -3.24
CA MET A 1 2.48 -8.00 -2.02
C MET A 1 1.85 -9.37 -2.25
N ARG A 2 0.62 -9.48 -2.74
CA ARG A 2 -0.04 -10.79 -2.93
C ARG A 2 0.68 -11.71 -3.95
N LEU A 3 1.21 -11.15 -5.04
CA LEU A 3 2.07 -11.89 -6.00
C LEU A 3 3.34 -12.48 -5.34
N LEU A 4 3.85 -11.84 -4.28
CA LEU A 4 5.01 -12.29 -3.51
C LEU A 4 4.64 -13.33 -2.44
N GLY A 5 3.37 -13.77 -2.36
CA GLY A 5 2.93 -14.81 -1.43
C GLY A 5 2.47 -14.33 -0.05
N TYR A 6 2.38 -13.01 0.19
CA TYR A 6 1.92 -12.48 1.47
C TYR A 6 0.46 -12.88 1.75
N PRO A 7 0.11 -13.42 2.93
CA PRO A 7 -1.28 -13.76 3.27
C PRO A 7 -2.19 -12.53 3.29
N ALA A 8 -3.35 -12.60 2.63
CA ALA A 8 -4.26 -11.47 2.52
C ALA A 8 -4.82 -11.05 3.89
N SER A 9 -5.03 -12.02 4.79
CA SER A 9 -5.45 -11.80 6.18
C SER A 9 -4.45 -11.01 7.02
N LYS A 10 -3.19 -10.90 6.58
CA LYS A 10 -2.13 -10.14 7.25
C LYS A 10 -1.98 -8.71 6.73
N ILE A 11 -2.75 -8.33 5.71
CA ILE A 11 -2.70 -7.01 5.09
C ILE A 11 -3.98 -6.25 5.44
N THR A 12 -3.82 -5.04 5.98
CA THR A 12 -4.90 -4.07 6.19
C THR A 12 -4.60 -2.81 5.39
N ILE A 13 -5.63 -2.24 4.75
CA ILE A 13 -5.53 -0.93 4.11
C ILE A 13 -6.31 0.08 4.94
N LEU A 14 -5.62 1.14 5.38
CA LEU A 14 -6.20 2.24 6.11
C LEU A 14 -6.18 3.50 5.27
N THR A 15 -7.20 4.32 5.47
CA THR A 15 -7.28 5.65 4.88
C THR A 15 -7.89 6.64 5.85
N THR A 16 -7.66 7.92 5.61
CA THR A 16 -8.14 9.02 6.46
C THR A 16 -9.55 9.46 6.09
N TYR A 17 -10.07 9.06 4.93
CA TYR A 17 -11.37 9.52 4.43
C TYR A 17 -12.26 8.36 3.95
N ALA A 18 -13.55 8.45 4.28
CA ALA A 18 -14.55 7.46 3.87
C ALA A 18 -14.70 7.35 2.34
N GLY A 19 -14.61 8.48 1.61
CA GLY A 19 -14.65 8.46 0.14
C GLY A 19 -13.52 7.64 -0.47
N GLN A 20 -12.30 7.80 0.06
CA GLN A 20 -11.16 6.99 -0.38
C GLN A 20 -11.33 5.51 -0.02
N ARG A 21 -11.95 5.19 1.13
CA ARG A 21 -12.24 3.81 1.51
C ARG A 21 -13.18 3.16 0.51
N ALA A 22 -14.24 3.87 0.09
CA ALA A 22 -15.18 3.39 -0.91
C ALA A 22 -14.45 3.13 -2.24
N LEU A 23 -13.70 4.13 -2.73
CA LEU A 23 -12.91 4.01 -3.96
C LEU A 23 -11.95 2.81 -3.95
N ILE A 24 -11.17 2.64 -2.87
CA ILE A 24 -10.24 1.51 -2.75
C ILE A 24 -11.00 0.18 -2.77
N ARG A 25 -12.14 0.09 -2.07
CA ARG A 25 -12.97 -1.12 -2.05
C ARG A 25 -13.51 -1.45 -3.43
N ASP A 26 -13.97 -0.44 -4.17
CA ASP A 26 -14.50 -0.62 -5.53
C ASP A 26 -13.40 -1.09 -6.50
N ILE A 27 -12.20 -0.48 -6.42
CA ILE A 27 -11.03 -0.91 -7.21
C ILE A 27 -10.65 -2.36 -6.89
N LEU A 28 -10.61 -2.75 -5.61
CA LEU A 28 -10.29 -4.12 -5.22
C LEU A 28 -11.35 -5.11 -5.72
N ASN A 29 -12.63 -4.74 -5.66
CA ASN A 29 -13.71 -5.56 -6.18
C ASN A 29 -13.61 -5.74 -7.70
N HIS A 30 -13.26 -4.68 -8.42
CA HIS A 30 -13.16 -4.73 -9.88
C HIS A 30 -11.91 -5.46 -10.36
N ARG A 31 -10.75 -5.19 -9.75
CA ARG A 31 -9.43 -5.64 -10.23
C ARG A 31 -8.87 -6.87 -9.52
N CYS A 32 -9.23 -7.11 -8.26
CA CYS A 32 -8.60 -8.17 -7.46
C CYS A 32 -9.55 -9.34 -7.16
N ALA A 33 -10.85 -9.08 -6.96
CA ALA A 33 -11.80 -10.11 -6.53
C ALA A 33 -11.89 -11.30 -7.48
N LYS A 34 -11.82 -11.03 -8.79
CA LYS A 34 -11.97 -12.03 -9.85
C LYS A 34 -10.71 -12.85 -10.08
N ILE A 35 -9.58 -12.46 -9.49
CA ILE A 35 -8.28 -13.07 -9.74
C ILE A 35 -7.88 -13.89 -8.50
N PRO A 36 -7.79 -15.24 -8.60
CA PRO A 36 -7.57 -16.13 -7.46
C PRO A 36 -6.34 -15.78 -6.61
N ILE A 37 -5.25 -15.33 -7.25
CA ILE A 37 -4.00 -15.01 -6.55
C ILE A 37 -4.11 -13.78 -5.63
N PHE A 38 -4.93 -12.79 -5.99
CA PHE A 38 -5.01 -11.54 -5.24
C PHE A 38 -5.88 -11.67 -3.99
N GLY A 39 -7.09 -12.23 -4.11
CA GLY A 39 -8.04 -12.25 -2.99
C GLY A 39 -8.33 -10.87 -2.39
N MET A 40 -8.90 -10.83 -1.19
CA MET A 40 -9.22 -9.59 -0.48
C MET A 40 -8.35 -9.40 0.77
N PRO A 41 -7.88 -8.17 1.05
CA PRO A 41 -7.19 -7.88 2.31
C PRO A 41 -8.12 -8.12 3.50
N ARG A 42 -7.55 -8.27 4.71
CA ARG A 42 -8.34 -8.48 5.95
C ARG A 42 -9.42 -7.43 6.13
N THR A 43 -9.06 -6.17 5.94
CA THR A 43 -10.02 -5.07 6.01
C THR A 43 -9.53 -3.85 5.24
N VAL A 44 -10.49 -3.06 4.77
CA VAL A 44 -10.31 -1.73 4.19
C VAL A 44 -11.24 -0.79 4.92
N THR A 45 -10.67 0.06 5.77
CA THR A 45 -11.43 0.93 6.67
C THR A 45 -10.72 2.25 6.94
N THR A 46 -11.38 3.16 7.64
CA THR A 46 -10.80 4.44 8.04
C THR A 46 -9.99 4.29 9.33
N VAL A 47 -9.04 5.20 9.58
CA VAL A 47 -8.21 5.20 10.80
C VAL A 47 -9.06 5.16 12.07
N ASP A 48 -10.15 5.94 12.14
CA ASP A 48 -10.97 6.00 13.36
C ASP A 48 -11.79 4.73 13.60
N GLN A 49 -12.19 4.04 12.53
CA GLN A 49 -12.89 2.76 12.65
C GLN A 49 -11.95 1.58 12.95
N TYR A 50 -10.63 1.81 12.96
CA TYR A 50 -9.62 0.79 13.22
C TYR A 50 -8.92 0.98 14.58
N GLN A 51 -9.57 1.67 15.51
CA GLN A 51 -9.05 1.86 16.86
C GLN A 51 -9.02 0.53 17.63
N GLY A 52 -7.92 0.29 18.36
CA GLY A 52 -7.74 -0.95 19.14
C GLY A 52 -7.35 -2.17 18.31
N GLU A 53 -7.49 -2.13 16.98
CA GLU A 53 -7.04 -3.19 16.09
C GLU A 53 -5.62 -2.99 15.59
N GLN A 54 -4.95 -4.07 15.19
CA GLN A 54 -3.63 -4.05 14.58
C GLN A 54 -3.49 -5.19 13.56
N ASN A 55 -2.61 -5.01 12.58
CA ASN A 55 -2.26 -6.07 11.63
C ASN A 55 -0.76 -6.10 11.34
N ASP A 56 -0.28 -7.20 10.77
CA ASP A 56 1.14 -7.39 10.47
C ASP A 56 1.63 -6.34 9.47
N TYR A 57 0.87 -6.13 8.39
CA TYR A 57 1.17 -5.15 7.35
C TYR A 57 0.02 -4.15 7.19
N VAL A 58 0.34 -2.86 7.25
CA VAL A 58 -0.63 -1.78 7.05
C VAL A 58 -0.17 -0.88 5.90
N ILE A 59 -1.08 -0.66 4.96
CA ILE A 59 -0.93 0.35 3.90
C ILE A 59 -1.83 1.53 4.27
N LEU A 60 -1.24 2.69 4.52
CA LEU A 60 -1.92 3.91 4.93
C LEU A 60 -1.95 4.92 3.79
N SER A 61 -3.16 5.31 3.35
CA SER A 61 -3.34 6.43 2.43
C SER A 61 -3.71 7.71 3.18
N LEU A 62 -2.91 8.77 3.00
CA LEU A 62 -3.13 10.08 3.61
C LEU A 62 -4.09 10.97 2.79
N VAL A 63 -4.26 10.66 1.50
CA VAL A 63 -5.17 11.29 0.52
C VAL A 63 -4.88 12.74 0.16
N ARG A 64 -4.62 13.61 1.14
CA ARG A 64 -4.56 15.05 0.92
C ARG A 64 -3.27 15.49 0.22
N THR A 65 -3.43 16.41 -0.72
CA THR A 65 -2.33 16.94 -1.56
C THR A 65 -2.13 18.46 -1.46
N ARG A 66 -3.03 19.18 -0.75
CA ARG A 66 -2.95 20.65 -0.58
C ARG A 66 -2.88 21.06 0.89
N THR A 67 -3.72 20.48 1.75
CA THR A 67 -3.78 20.80 3.18
C THR A 67 -3.97 19.54 4.01
N VAL A 68 -3.32 19.48 5.18
CA VAL A 68 -3.34 18.31 6.08
C VAL A 68 -4.75 17.87 6.46
N GLY A 69 -5.65 18.83 6.69
CA GLY A 69 -7.06 18.55 7.00
C GLY A 69 -7.22 17.67 8.24
N TYR A 70 -7.86 16.52 8.07
CA TYR A 70 -8.33 15.63 9.14
C TYR A 70 -7.22 15.09 10.06
N LEU A 71 -6.01 14.94 9.50
CA LEU A 71 -4.84 14.41 10.20
C LEU A 71 -4.09 15.42 11.06
N ARG A 72 -4.54 16.69 11.13
CA ARG A 72 -3.91 17.70 11.99
C ARG A 72 -3.97 17.30 13.47
N ASP A 73 -4.96 16.50 13.86
CA ASP A 73 -5.01 15.90 15.19
C ASP A 73 -3.92 14.82 15.33
N VAL A 74 -2.90 15.13 16.13
CA VAL A 74 -1.77 14.26 16.43
C VAL A 74 -2.23 12.89 16.95
N ARG A 75 -3.33 12.83 17.70
CA ARG A 75 -3.85 11.55 18.24
C ARG A 75 -4.24 10.61 17.10
N ARG A 76 -4.83 11.13 16.02
CA ARG A 76 -5.21 10.35 14.84
C ARG A 76 -3.99 9.87 14.07
N LEU A 77 -2.98 10.72 13.93
CA LEU A 77 -1.72 10.31 13.32
C LEU A 77 -1.06 9.19 14.14
N THR A 78 -0.98 9.33 15.46
CA THR A 78 -0.42 8.31 16.35
C THR A 78 -1.17 6.99 16.24
N VAL A 79 -2.51 7.03 16.18
CA VAL A 79 -3.31 5.82 15.93
C VAL A 79 -2.90 5.22 14.59
N ALA A 80 -2.91 5.98 13.50
CA ALA A 80 -2.59 5.49 12.16
C ALA A 80 -1.19 4.84 12.07
N LEU A 81 -0.17 5.46 12.67
CA LEU A 81 1.22 4.98 12.64
C LEU A 81 1.45 3.75 13.53
N SER A 82 0.60 3.51 14.53
CA SER A 82 0.75 2.41 15.49
C SER A 82 -0.04 1.15 15.12
N ARG A 83 -0.73 1.10 13.98
CA ARG A 83 -1.56 -0.06 13.59
C ARG A 83 -0.76 -1.23 13.00
N ALA A 84 0.48 -0.99 12.57
CA ALA A 84 1.33 -1.99 11.92
C ALA A 84 2.26 -2.67 12.93
N ARG A 85 2.31 -4.01 12.90
CA ARG A 85 3.24 -4.79 13.74
C ARG A 85 4.59 -5.01 13.08
N LEU A 86 4.61 -5.27 11.76
CA LEU A 86 5.81 -5.65 11.01
C LEU A 86 6.17 -4.65 9.90
N GLY A 87 5.17 -4.14 9.17
CA GLY A 87 5.43 -3.22 8.06
C GLY A 87 4.36 -2.16 7.88
N LEU A 88 4.79 -0.91 7.80
CA LEU A 88 3.94 0.26 7.55
C LEU A 88 4.37 0.91 6.23
N TYR A 89 3.44 0.99 5.28
CA TYR A 89 3.62 1.67 4.00
C TYR A 89 2.70 2.88 3.95
N ILE A 90 3.26 4.09 3.78
CA ILE A 90 2.50 5.33 3.81
C ILE A 90 2.52 5.96 2.42
N LEU A 91 1.33 6.24 1.89
CA LEU A 91 1.10 6.88 0.60
C LEU A 91 0.53 8.28 0.84
N GLY A 92 1.27 9.31 0.44
CA GLY A 92 0.82 10.69 0.57
C GLY A 92 1.86 11.70 0.12
N ARG A 93 1.46 12.97 0.03
CA ARG A 93 2.34 14.05 -0.38
C ARG A 93 3.15 14.57 0.80
N LEU A 94 4.41 14.12 0.91
CA LEU A 94 5.29 14.43 2.04
C LEU A 94 5.34 15.92 2.38
N ASP A 95 5.48 16.80 1.39
CA ASP A 95 5.60 18.26 1.58
C ASP A 95 4.42 18.88 2.34
N VAL A 96 3.21 18.37 2.12
CA VAL A 96 1.98 18.89 2.76
C VAL A 96 1.95 18.54 4.24
N PHE A 97 2.44 17.36 4.61
CA PHE A 97 2.40 16.88 5.99
C PHE A 97 3.64 17.30 6.78
N ALA A 98 4.81 17.37 6.14
CA ALA A 98 6.06 17.81 6.76
C ALA A 98 6.06 19.31 7.08
N SER A 99 5.29 20.12 6.35
CA SER A 99 5.11 21.55 6.64
C SER A 99 4.19 21.82 7.85
N CYS A 100 3.51 20.81 8.38
CA CYS A 100 2.62 20.94 9.53
C CYS A 100 3.40 20.79 10.84
N TYR A 101 3.45 21.84 11.66
CA TYR A 101 4.21 21.86 12.90
C TYR A 101 3.82 20.71 13.85
N GLU A 102 2.53 20.43 13.97
CA GLU A 102 1.98 19.42 14.86
C GLU A 102 2.39 17.99 14.47
N LEU A 103 2.60 17.73 13.17
CA LEU A 103 2.95 16.40 12.64
C LEU A 103 4.45 16.23 12.43
N LYS A 104 5.21 17.33 12.46
CA LYS A 104 6.64 17.38 12.21
C LYS A 104 7.45 16.32 12.97
N PRO A 105 7.22 16.07 14.28
CA PRO A 105 8.01 15.05 15.00
C PRO A 105 7.90 13.65 14.39
N ALA A 106 6.72 13.28 13.89
CA ALA A 106 6.52 11.98 13.24
C ALA A 106 7.11 11.95 11.83
N PHE A 107 6.92 13.02 11.05
CA PHE A 107 7.43 13.07 9.68
C PHE A 107 8.96 13.26 9.62
N ASP A 108 9.59 13.92 10.59
CA ASP A 108 11.04 13.99 10.71
C ASP A 108 11.66 12.61 10.93
N LEU A 109 10.97 11.72 11.67
CA LEU A 109 11.41 10.32 11.82
C LEU A 109 11.23 9.52 10.53
N LEU A 110 10.14 9.74 9.79
CA LEU A 110 9.90 9.08 8.51
C LEU A 110 10.91 9.54 7.45
N ALA A 111 11.27 10.83 7.44
CA ALA A 111 12.21 11.44 6.52
C ALA A 111 13.66 10.96 6.68
N LYS A 112 13.99 10.27 7.78
CA LYS A 112 15.29 9.58 7.94
C LYS A 112 15.43 8.38 7.00
N ARG A 113 14.34 7.93 6.38
CA ARG A 113 14.30 6.82 5.42
C ARG A 113 14.09 7.36 4.01
N PRO A 114 14.54 6.65 2.96
CA PRO A 114 14.24 7.03 1.59
C PRO A 114 12.73 7.11 1.37
N ASN A 115 12.31 8.14 0.64
CA ASN A 115 10.90 8.39 0.29
C ASN A 115 10.44 7.63 -0.97
N LYS A 116 11.34 6.90 -1.63
CA LYS A 116 11.01 6.01 -2.73
C LYS A 116 10.73 4.60 -2.21
N LEU A 117 9.72 3.96 -2.81
CA LEU A 117 9.41 2.56 -2.51
C LEU A 117 10.51 1.67 -3.10
N MET A 118 11.18 0.91 -2.25
CA MET A 118 12.19 -0.08 -2.67
C MET A 118 11.57 -1.47 -2.67
N LEU A 119 11.59 -2.15 -3.81
CA LEU A 119 11.08 -3.51 -3.95
C LEU A 119 12.23 -4.52 -4.12
N ILE A 120 12.08 -5.71 -3.53
CA ILE A 120 12.99 -6.84 -3.72
C ILE A 120 12.15 -7.96 -4.35
N PRO A 121 12.06 -8.00 -5.67
CA PRO A 121 11.09 -8.89 -6.32
C PRO A 121 11.50 -10.36 -6.36
N GLY A 122 12.80 -10.65 -6.26
CA GLY A 122 13.30 -12.02 -6.17
C GLY A 122 13.03 -12.68 -4.81
N GLU A 123 12.48 -11.95 -3.84
CA GLU A 123 12.24 -12.41 -2.48
C GLU A 123 10.75 -12.69 -2.25
N MET A 124 10.45 -13.97 -1.98
CA MET A 124 9.09 -14.43 -1.67
C MET A 124 8.81 -14.37 -0.16
N TYR A 125 7.53 -14.32 0.20
CA TYR A 125 7.07 -14.49 1.57
C TYR A 125 6.90 -15.98 1.93
N PRO A 126 7.27 -16.40 3.16
CA PRO A 126 8.06 -15.66 4.14
C PRO A 126 9.54 -15.58 3.73
N THR A 127 10.24 -14.54 4.20
CA THR A 127 11.69 -14.42 4.03
C THR A 127 12.44 -14.81 5.31
N ASN A 128 13.67 -15.31 5.13
CA ASN A 128 14.65 -15.55 6.20
C ASN A 128 15.63 -14.38 6.38
N ARG A 129 15.55 -13.36 5.53
CA ARG A 129 16.44 -12.20 5.57
C ARG A 129 16.19 -11.37 6.83
N LEU A 130 17.29 -10.96 7.47
CA LEU A 130 17.28 -10.12 8.66
C LEU A 130 17.25 -8.63 8.28
N GLN A 131 16.79 -7.80 9.20
CA GLN A 131 16.69 -6.35 8.97
C GLN A 131 18.05 -5.68 8.70
N ALA A 132 19.13 -6.24 9.25
CA ALA A 132 20.49 -5.72 9.10
C ALA A 132 21.15 -6.12 7.76
N ASP A 133 20.57 -7.05 7.02
CA ASP A 133 21.16 -7.56 5.78
C ASP A 133 21.07 -6.50 4.69
N LYS A 134 22.19 -6.26 4.00
CA LYS A 134 22.23 -5.36 2.84
C LYS A 134 21.68 -6.08 1.63
N VAL A 135 20.62 -5.52 1.03
CA VAL A 135 20.06 -6.00 -0.23
C VAL A 135 19.85 -4.81 -1.15
N GLU A 136 20.20 -5.00 -2.41
CA GLU A 136 19.89 -4.04 -3.47
C GLU A 136 18.41 -4.19 -3.85
N GLY A 137 17.63 -3.16 -3.50
CA GLY A 137 16.24 -3.04 -3.91
C GLY A 137 16.12 -2.27 -5.22
N THR A 138 15.09 -2.58 -5.99
CA THR A 138 14.69 -1.80 -7.16
C THR A 138 13.85 -0.60 -6.71
N PRO A 139 14.29 0.65 -6.95
CA PRO A 139 13.49 1.83 -6.64
C PRO A 139 12.31 1.95 -7.61
N MET A 140 11.12 2.15 -7.06
CA MET A 140 9.92 2.46 -7.84
C MET A 140 9.85 3.98 -8.03
N GLU A 141 9.89 4.41 -9.29
CA GLU A 141 9.96 5.83 -9.66
C GLU A 141 8.59 6.51 -9.59
N ASN A 142 7.55 5.85 -10.10
CA ASN A 142 6.19 6.38 -10.13
C ASN A 142 5.15 5.25 -10.10
N LEU A 143 3.86 5.62 -10.13
CA LEU A 143 2.75 4.66 -10.10
C LEU A 143 2.68 3.80 -11.36
N GLU A 144 3.04 4.35 -12.52
CA GLU A 144 3.09 3.63 -13.80
C GLU A 144 4.12 2.50 -13.75
N HIS A 145 5.33 2.79 -13.24
CA HIS A 145 6.39 1.81 -13.06
C HIS A 145 5.92 0.69 -12.13
N ILE A 146 5.22 1.00 -11.03
CA ILE A 146 4.62 -0.02 -10.15
C ILE A 146 3.56 -0.84 -10.90
N GLY A 147 2.71 -0.18 -11.70
CA GLY A 147 1.65 -0.80 -12.48
C GLY A 147 2.20 -1.80 -13.51
N GLN A 148 3.18 -1.36 -14.30
CA GLN A 148 3.90 -2.19 -15.26
C GLN A 148 4.56 -3.39 -14.56
N TYR A 149 5.21 -3.15 -13.42
CA TYR A 149 5.85 -4.19 -12.63
C TYR A 149 4.86 -5.28 -12.18
N VAL A 150 3.70 -4.87 -11.67
CA VAL A 150 2.63 -5.79 -11.27
C VAL A 150 2.06 -6.52 -12.47
N PHE A 151 1.84 -5.83 -13.59
CA PHE A 151 1.32 -6.41 -14.82
C PHE A 151 2.25 -7.50 -15.36
N GLU A 152 3.54 -7.24 -15.48
CA GLU A 152 4.54 -8.19 -15.99
C GLU A 152 4.67 -9.43 -15.08
N MET A 153 4.62 -9.25 -13.76
CA MET A 153 4.72 -10.36 -12.81
C MET A 153 3.47 -11.23 -12.72
N THR A 154 2.29 -10.69 -13.04
CA THR A 154 1.01 -11.39 -12.82
C THR A 154 0.85 -12.65 -13.68
N PRO A 155 1.03 -12.62 -15.02
CA PRO A 155 0.95 -13.82 -15.86
C PRO A 155 1.98 -14.88 -15.48
N ALA A 156 3.23 -14.46 -15.21
CA ALA A 156 4.29 -15.38 -14.81
C ALA A 156 3.92 -16.15 -13.53
N LYS A 157 3.27 -15.47 -12.58
CA LYS A 157 2.84 -16.08 -11.33
C LYS A 157 1.60 -16.96 -11.48
N LEU A 158 0.63 -16.56 -12.31
CA LEU A 158 -0.54 -17.37 -12.63
C LEU A 158 -0.14 -18.70 -13.30
N LYS A 159 0.78 -18.64 -14.28
CA LYS A 159 1.32 -19.83 -14.96
C LYS A 159 2.05 -20.77 -13.99
N ALA A 160 2.78 -20.23 -13.02
CA ALA A 160 3.50 -21.02 -12.02
C ALA A 160 2.58 -21.75 -11.01
N ILE A 161 1.35 -21.28 -10.83
CA ILE A 161 0.36 -21.87 -9.91
C ILE A 161 -0.51 -22.93 -10.62
N GLY A 162 -0.39 -23.07 -11.95
CA GLY A 162 -1.09 -24.10 -12.73
C GLY A 162 -2.52 -23.73 -13.13
N ASP A 163 -2.95 -22.47 -12.92
CA ASP A 163 -4.28 -21.99 -13.29
C ASP A 163 -4.21 -21.36 -14.69
N VAL A 164 -4.34 -22.22 -15.70
CA VAL A 164 -4.43 -21.85 -17.11
C VAL A 164 -5.89 -21.46 -17.36
N ASP A 165 -6.14 -20.22 -17.82
CA ASP A 165 -7.45 -19.64 -18.25
C ASP A 165 -8.07 -18.54 -17.38
N VAL A 166 -7.29 -17.78 -16.60
CA VAL A 166 -7.75 -16.47 -16.13
C VAL A 166 -7.34 -15.39 -17.12
N ALA A 167 -8.30 -14.94 -17.94
CA ALA A 167 -8.13 -13.74 -18.75
C ALA A 167 -7.75 -12.56 -17.84
N ILE A 168 -6.51 -12.10 -17.93
CA ILE A 168 -6.07 -10.88 -17.27
C ILE A 168 -6.79 -9.73 -18.00
N PRO A 169 -7.60 -8.91 -17.31
CA PRO A 169 -8.20 -7.75 -17.95
C PRO A 169 -7.08 -6.89 -18.55
N THR A 170 -7.11 -6.73 -19.87
CA THR A 170 -6.17 -5.89 -20.63
C THR A 170 -6.41 -4.39 -20.39
N ASP A 171 -7.56 -4.05 -19.82
CA ASP A 171 -7.97 -2.67 -19.61
C ASP A 171 -7.35 -2.14 -18.30
N PHE A 172 -6.13 -1.66 -18.40
CA PHE A 172 -5.76 -0.47 -17.65
C PHE A 172 -6.40 0.70 -18.40
N PRO A 173 -7.37 1.42 -17.82
CA PRO A 173 -7.81 2.65 -18.44
C PRO A 173 -6.63 3.61 -18.48
N ASP A 174 -6.33 4.13 -19.66
CA ASP A 174 -5.56 5.35 -19.90
C ASP A 174 -6.32 6.60 -19.36
N ASP A 175 -7.03 6.47 -18.25
CA ASP A 175 -7.79 7.58 -17.65
C ASP A 175 -6.87 8.40 -16.74
N VAL A 176 -5.76 8.86 -17.32
CA VAL A 176 -5.06 10.08 -16.92
C VAL A 176 -5.00 11.07 -18.10
N GLU A 177 -5.97 11.00 -19.01
CA GLU A 177 -6.36 12.10 -19.88
C GLU A 177 -7.83 12.45 -19.63
N GLU A 178 -8.10 13.32 -18.66
CA GLU A 178 -8.86 14.55 -18.87
C GLU A 178 -8.99 15.34 -17.55
N MET A 179 -9.04 16.66 -17.73
CA MET A 179 -8.97 17.73 -16.73
C MET A 179 -10.15 17.78 -15.76
#